data_AF-A0A973NS57-F1
#
_entry.id   AF-A0A973NS57-F1
#
_cell.length_a   1.000
_cell.length_b   1.000
_cell.length_c   1.000
_cell.angle_alpha   90.00
_cell.angle_beta   90.00
_cell.angle_gamma   90.00
#
_symmetry.space_group_name_H-M   'P 1'
#
loop_
_entity.id
_entity.type
_entity.pdbx_description
1 polymer ?
#
loop_
_entity_poly.entity_id
_entity_poly.type
_entity_poly.pdbx_seq_one_letter_code
_entity_poly.pdbx_strand_id
1 'polypeptide(L)' 'MAQPLMPHATAAWLVDNSSLSFEQIA' A
#
# COMPACT_ATOMS: atom_id res chain seq x y z
N MET A 1 -15.67 -9.59 3.68
CA MET A 1 -14.85 -8.37 3.52
C MET A 1 -13.70 -8.72 2.60
N ALA A 2 -13.78 -8.38 1.31
CA ALA A 2 -12.64 -8.58 0.41
C ALA A 2 -11.59 -7.54 0.78
N GLN A 3 -10.51 -7.98 1.43
CA GLN A 3 -9.28 -7.20 1.51
C GLN A 3 -8.96 -6.69 0.09
N PRO A 4 -8.77 -5.38 -0.12
CA PRO A 4 -8.54 -4.84 -1.45
C PRO A 4 -7.30 -5.54 -2.01
N LEU A 5 -7.51 -6.37 -3.04
CA LEU A 5 -6.43 -6.98 -3.81
C LEU A 5 -5.81 -5.87 -4.66
N MET A 6 -5.05 -5.00 -4.01
CA MET A 6 -4.20 -4.05 -4.72
C MET A 6 -3.09 -4.84 -5.40
N PRO A 7 -2.84 -4.58 -6.70
CA PRO A 7 -1.64 -5.06 -7.36
C PRO A 7 -0.40 -4.62 -6.57
N HIS A 8 0.61 -5.49 -6.47
CA HIS A 8 1.86 -5.18 -5.77
C HIS A 8 2.49 -3.85 -6.24
N ALA A 9 2.35 -3.54 -7.54
CA ALA A 9 2.80 -2.30 -8.14
C ALA A 9 2.04 -1.06 -7.61
N THR A 10 0.73 -1.18 -7.33
CA THR A 10 -0.08 -0.07 -6.77
C THR A 10 0.25 0.14 -5.30
N ALA A 11 0.46 -0.94 -4.54
CA ALA A 11 0.89 -0.85 -3.14
C ALA A 11 2.28 -0.20 -3.03
N ALA A 12 3.24 -0.63 -3.87
CA ALA A 12 4.56 -0.01 -3.95
C ALA A 12 4.47 1.48 -4.34
N TRP A 13 3.69 1.82 -5.37
CA TRP A 13 3.48 3.20 -5.79
C TRP A 13 2.90 4.06 -4.66
N LEU A 14 1.89 3.58 -3.94
CA LEU A 14 1.30 4.34 -2.83
C LEU A 14 2.29 4.58 -1.69
N VAL A 15 3.09 3.58 -1.31
CA VAL A 15 4.13 3.71 -0.28
C VAL A 15 5.20 4.73 -0.71
N ASP A 16 5.66 4.63 -1.95
CA ASP A 16 6.65 5.55 -2.51
C ASP A 16 6.12 7.00 -2.62
N ASN A 17 4.82 7.17 -2.88
CA ASN A 17 4.21 8.50 -3.08
C ASN A 17 3.62 9.13 -1.81
N SER A 18 3.37 8.35 -0.76
CA SER A 18 2.74 8.85 0.47
C SER A 18 3.71 9.10 1.61
N SER A 19 5.00 8.73 1.48
CA SER A 19 5.98 8.72 2.57
C SER A 19 5.56 7.90 3.80
N LEU A 20 4.44 7.18 3.72
CA LEU A 20 3.94 6.31 4.78
C LEU A 20 4.67 4.98 4.67
N SER A 21 5.36 4.59 5.74
CA SER A 21 5.99 3.28 5.81
C SER A 21 4.93 2.19 5.97
N PHE A 22 5.23 0.96 5.56
CA PHE A 22 4.32 -0.18 5.70
C PHE A 22 3.87 -0.42 7.16
N GLU A 23 4.68 0.00 8.14
CA GLU A 23 4.32 -0.04 9.57
C GLU A 23 3.14 0.88 9.93
N GLN A 24 2.87 1.91 9.14
CA GLN A 24 1.75 2.84 9.36
C GLN A 24 0.45 2.40 8.67
N ILE A 25 0.53 1.38 7.81
CA ILE A 25 -0.59 0.89 6.97
C ILE A 25 -1.06 -0.51 7.44
N ALA A 26 -0.30 -1.19 8.31
CA ALA A 26 -0.65 -2.48 8.94
C ALA A 26 -1.74 -2.34 10.02
#